data_AF-A0A2N2JR33-F1
#
_entry.id   AF-A0A2N2JR33-F1
#
_cell.length_a   1.000
_cell.length_b   1.000
_cell.length_c   1.000
_cell.angle_alpha   90.00
_cell.angle_beta   90.00
_cell.angle_gamma   90.00
#
_symmetry.space_group_name_H-M   'P 1'
#
loop_
_entity.id
_entity.type
_entity.pdbx_description
1 polymer ?
#
loop_
_entity_poly.entity_id
_entity_poly.type
_entity_poly.pdbx_seq_one_letter_code
_entity_poly.pdbx_strand_id
1 'polypeptide(L)'
;MSDIVVNLAVSGAQKILAVAKAKLDSASAVSGETAALSFPDTAFKFPAVSSLVGQDVTDISSARKILSRASAILDDGLKSGGIPAALAAGEASIYGAEIIKAVDYLDGTEPQPDCDGFFSDTILRTLGIQLADGRLPGFAAILGAAPDSKIAVSIVRELQKRSILIFAGGVSKV
;
A
#
# COMPACT_ATOMS: atom_id res chain seq x y z
N MET A 1 1.13 -12.65 -23.74
CA MET A 1 1.49 -12.02 -22.45
C MET A 1 1.60 -13.16 -21.45
N SER A 2 2.78 -13.48 -20.90
CA SER A 2 3.01 -14.83 -20.35
C SER A 2 2.18 -15.08 -19.09
N ASP A 3 1.43 -16.20 -19.06
CA ASP A 3 0.67 -16.67 -17.90
C ASP A 3 1.50 -16.72 -16.61
N ILE A 4 2.83 -16.87 -16.76
CA ILE A 4 3.80 -16.79 -15.67
C ILE A 4 3.65 -15.48 -14.86
N VAL A 5 3.55 -14.32 -15.52
CA VAL A 5 3.45 -13.03 -14.84
C VAL A 5 2.12 -12.90 -14.10
N VAL A 6 1.03 -13.35 -14.72
CA VAL A 6 -0.30 -13.36 -14.09
C VAL A 6 -0.29 -14.26 -12.86
N ASN A 7 0.24 -15.47 -12.97
CA ASN A 7 0.33 -16.42 -11.87
C ASN A 7 1.21 -15.90 -10.73
N LEU A 8 2.30 -15.20 -11.03
CA LEU A 8 3.14 -14.56 -10.01
C LEU A 8 2.40 -13.43 -9.29
N ALA A 9 1.66 -12.58 -10.01
CA ALA A 9 0.87 -11.51 -9.41
C ALA A 9 -0.22 -12.08 -8.49
N VAL A 10 -0.95 -13.10 -8.95
CA VAL A 10 -1.96 -13.81 -8.15
C VAL A 10 -1.36 -14.42 -6.90
N SER A 11 -0.23 -15.14 -7.03
CA SER A 11 0.45 -15.75 -5.88
C SER A 11 0.91 -14.70 -4.86
N GLY A 12 1.40 -13.55 -5.34
CA GLY A 12 1.76 -12.41 -4.49
C GLY A 12 0.55 -11.88 -3.72
N ALA A 13 -0.56 -11.65 -4.40
CA ALA A 13 -1.80 -11.17 -3.79
C ALA A 13 -2.31 -12.12 -2.71
N GLN A 14 -2.36 -13.44 -2.99
CA GLN A 14 -2.76 -14.45 -2.00
C GLN A 14 -1.89 -14.42 -0.74
N LYS A 15 -0.58 -14.24 -0.88
CA LYS A 15 0.35 -14.12 0.25
C LYS A 15 0.08 -12.85 1.06
N ILE A 16 -0.15 -11.72 0.40
CA ILE A 16 -0.46 -10.45 1.09
C ILE A 16 -1.77 -10.59 1.87
N LEU A 17 -2.82 -11.17 1.27
CA LEU A 17 -4.10 -11.40 1.96
C LEU A 17 -3.95 -12.36 3.15
N ALA A 18 -3.13 -13.39 3.03
CA ALA A 18 -2.85 -14.31 4.13
C ALA A 18 -2.13 -13.60 5.30
N VAL A 19 -1.16 -12.73 5.01
CA VAL A 19 -0.48 -11.92 6.03
C VAL A 19 -1.45 -10.94 6.69
N ALA A 20 -2.28 -10.25 5.89
CA ALA A 20 -3.30 -9.33 6.40
C ALA A 20 -4.29 -10.05 7.33
N LYS A 21 -4.74 -11.25 6.94
CA LYS A 21 -5.59 -12.10 7.77
C LYS A 21 -4.93 -12.44 9.11
N ALA A 22 -3.70 -12.94 9.08
CA ALA A 22 -2.97 -13.33 10.29
C ALA A 22 -2.75 -12.14 11.24
N LYS A 23 -2.47 -10.95 10.70
CA LYS A 23 -2.35 -9.72 11.49
C LYS A 23 -3.66 -9.29 12.13
N LEU A 24 -4.77 -9.29 11.38
CA LEU A 24 -6.09 -9.01 11.96
C LEU A 24 -6.47 -10.03 13.04
N ASP A 25 -6.22 -11.32 12.79
CA ASP A 25 -6.48 -12.38 13.78
C ASP A 25 -5.68 -12.14 15.06
N SER A 26 -4.39 -11.82 14.94
CA SER A 26 -3.53 -11.51 16.09
C SER A 26 -3.97 -10.25 16.83
N ALA A 27 -4.24 -9.16 16.12
CA ALA A 27 -4.70 -7.89 16.72
C ALA A 27 -6.06 -8.05 17.41
N SER A 28 -6.98 -8.81 16.81
CA SER A 28 -8.30 -9.09 17.40
C SER A 28 -8.22 -9.87 18.71
N ALA A 29 -7.23 -10.76 18.85
CA ALA A 29 -7.03 -11.53 20.07
C ALA A 29 -6.52 -10.67 21.24
N VAL A 30 -5.79 -9.59 20.95
CA VAL A 30 -5.21 -8.70 21.97
C VAL A 30 -6.15 -7.54 22.31
N SER A 31 -6.68 -6.88 21.28
CA SER A 31 -7.40 -5.60 21.40
C SER A 31 -8.91 -5.70 21.15
N GLY A 32 -9.39 -6.87 20.72
CA GLY A 32 -10.80 -7.10 20.37
C GLY A 32 -11.21 -6.57 19.00
N GLU A 33 -12.32 -7.07 18.47
CA GLU A 33 -12.83 -6.73 17.12
C GLU A 33 -13.26 -5.26 16.95
N THR A 34 -13.47 -4.54 18.06
CA THR A 34 -13.87 -3.12 18.07
C THR A 34 -12.67 -2.18 18.23
N ALA A 35 -11.44 -2.70 18.24
CA ALA A 35 -10.25 -1.86 18.28
C ALA A 35 -10.20 -0.95 17.05
N ALA A 36 -9.96 0.34 17.29
CA ALA A 36 -9.92 1.34 16.24
C ALA A 36 -8.69 1.14 15.33
N LEU A 37 -8.89 1.20 14.02
CA LEU A 37 -7.83 1.22 13.02
C LEU A 37 -7.85 2.58 12.33
N SER A 38 -6.70 3.26 12.33
CA SER A 38 -6.57 4.59 11.73
C SER A 38 -5.13 4.89 11.34
N PHE A 39 -4.97 5.70 10.30
CA PHE A 39 -3.69 6.32 9.96
C PHE A 39 -3.56 7.71 10.63
N PRO A 40 -2.33 8.19 10.87
CA PRO A 40 -2.11 9.50 11.47
C PRO A 40 -2.56 10.63 10.55
N ASP A 41 -3.18 11.66 11.13
CA ASP A 41 -3.49 12.95 10.49
C ASP A 41 -4.20 12.84 9.12
N THR A 42 -5.17 11.93 9.01
CA THR A 42 -6.03 11.80 7.84
C THR A 42 -7.51 11.84 8.16
N ALA A 43 -8.29 12.51 7.30
CA ALA A 43 -9.75 12.48 7.34
C ALA A 43 -10.34 11.32 6.53
N PHE A 44 -9.51 10.58 5.78
CA PHE A 44 -9.94 9.60 4.78
C PHE A 44 -9.84 8.15 5.23
N LYS A 45 -9.70 7.92 6.55
CA LYS A 45 -9.70 6.58 7.16
C LYS A 45 -8.69 5.65 6.50
N PHE A 46 -9.12 4.78 5.60
CA PHE A 46 -8.30 3.91 4.76
C PHE A 46 -8.38 4.47 3.32
N PRO A 47 -7.46 5.36 2.91
CA PRO A 47 -7.62 6.13 1.67
C PRO A 47 -7.83 5.28 0.41
N ALA A 48 -7.13 4.15 0.28
CA ALA A 48 -7.25 3.30 -0.90
C ALA A 48 -8.61 2.59 -0.93
N VAL A 49 -9.03 1.99 0.18
CA VAL A 49 -10.36 1.37 0.28
C VAL A 49 -11.49 2.39 0.15
N SER A 50 -11.42 3.51 0.86
CA SER A 50 -12.44 4.56 0.81
C SER A 50 -12.57 5.14 -0.60
N SER A 51 -11.47 5.28 -1.35
CA SER A 51 -11.52 5.80 -2.73
C SER A 51 -12.06 4.78 -3.75
N LEU A 52 -11.70 3.50 -3.65
CA LEU A 52 -12.09 2.49 -4.63
C LEU A 52 -13.47 1.88 -4.36
N VAL A 53 -13.87 1.77 -3.08
CA VAL A 53 -15.08 1.06 -2.66
C VAL A 53 -16.12 1.99 -2.04
N GLY A 54 -15.74 3.21 -1.64
CA GLY A 54 -16.63 4.14 -0.92
C GLY A 54 -17.05 3.62 0.45
N GLN A 55 -16.32 2.65 1.02
CA GLN A 55 -16.57 2.09 2.34
C GLN A 55 -15.54 2.60 3.32
N ASP A 56 -16.04 2.97 4.49
CA ASP A 56 -15.23 3.47 5.56
C ASP A 56 -14.79 2.34 6.49
N VAL A 57 -13.48 2.20 6.68
CA VAL A 57 -12.88 1.25 7.61
C VAL A 57 -12.42 2.00 8.85
N THR A 58 -12.92 1.59 10.01
CA THR A 58 -12.65 2.29 11.29
C THR A 58 -12.19 1.34 12.39
N ASP A 59 -12.37 0.04 12.21
CA ASP A 59 -12.09 -0.99 13.21
C ASP A 59 -11.71 -2.32 12.55
N ILE A 60 -11.29 -3.29 13.38
CA ILE A 60 -10.90 -4.62 12.90
C ILE A 60 -12.06 -5.33 12.19
N SER A 61 -13.29 -5.21 12.69
CA SER A 61 -14.48 -5.82 12.08
C SER A 61 -14.75 -5.32 10.65
N SER A 62 -14.68 -4.01 10.43
CA SER A 62 -14.80 -3.41 9.11
C SER A 62 -13.63 -3.79 8.21
N ALA A 63 -12.40 -3.88 8.73
CA ALA A 63 -11.24 -4.37 7.97
C ALA A 63 -11.41 -5.83 7.52
N ARG A 64 -12.03 -6.71 8.34
CA ARG A 64 -12.34 -8.10 7.94
C ARG A 64 -13.33 -8.18 6.79
N LYS A 65 -14.30 -7.27 6.71
CA LYS A 65 -15.23 -7.20 5.58
C LYS A 65 -14.49 -6.84 4.29
N ILE A 66 -13.54 -5.91 4.36
CA ILE A 66 -12.67 -5.55 3.23
C ILE A 66 -11.77 -6.70 2.83
N LEU A 67 -11.15 -7.40 3.77
CA LEU A 67 -10.36 -8.59 3.48
C LEU A 67 -11.18 -9.66 2.75
N SER A 68 -12.41 -9.90 3.19
CA SER A 68 -13.32 -10.86 2.54
C SER A 68 -13.68 -10.41 1.12
N ARG A 69 -13.90 -9.11 0.91
CA ARG A 69 -14.13 -8.52 -0.40
C ARG A 69 -12.90 -8.66 -1.31
N ALA A 70 -11.70 -8.44 -0.80
CA ALA A 70 -10.46 -8.56 -1.55
C ALA A 70 -10.27 -10.00 -2.08
N SER A 71 -10.55 -11.01 -1.26
CA SER A 71 -10.56 -12.41 -1.70
C SER A 71 -11.60 -12.67 -2.79
N ALA A 72 -12.81 -12.13 -2.64
CA ALA A 72 -13.87 -12.30 -3.64
C ALA A 72 -13.52 -11.67 -5.01
N ILE A 73 -12.90 -10.48 -5.01
CA ILE A 73 -12.41 -9.82 -6.23
C ILE A 73 -11.35 -10.67 -6.91
N LEU A 74 -10.40 -11.20 -6.14
CA LEU A 74 -9.35 -12.07 -6.66
C LEU A 74 -9.92 -13.34 -7.28
N ASP A 75 -10.85 -14.01 -6.60
CA ASP A 75 -11.51 -15.22 -7.10
C ASP A 75 -12.28 -14.97 -8.40
N ASP A 76 -12.95 -13.82 -8.52
CA ASP A 76 -13.67 -13.45 -9.74
C ASP A 76 -12.73 -13.14 -10.91
N GLY A 77 -11.63 -12.43 -10.63
CA GLY A 77 -10.55 -12.21 -11.59
C GLY A 77 -9.95 -13.52 -12.11
N LEU A 78 -9.76 -14.50 -11.22
CA LEU A 78 -9.22 -15.81 -11.58
C LEU A 78 -10.13 -16.60 -12.53
N LYS A 79 -11.46 -16.51 -12.36
CA LYS A 79 -12.41 -17.13 -13.29
C LYS A 79 -12.32 -16.53 -14.68
N SER A 80 -12.03 -15.23 -14.76
CA SER A 80 -11.89 -14.50 -16.03
C SER A 80 -10.53 -14.75 -16.71
N GLY A 81 -9.48 -15.05 -15.93
CA GLY A 81 -8.12 -15.34 -16.42
C GLY A 81 -7.39 -14.10 -16.99
N GLY A 82 -6.14 -14.28 -17.41
CA GLY A 82 -5.37 -13.27 -18.15
C GLY A 82 -5.20 -11.92 -17.43
N ILE A 83 -5.45 -10.82 -18.15
CA ILE A 83 -5.33 -9.44 -17.62
C ILE A 83 -6.31 -9.17 -16.47
N PRO A 84 -7.61 -9.55 -16.56
CA PRO A 84 -8.53 -9.45 -15.42
C PRO A 84 -8.01 -10.05 -14.12
N ALA A 85 -7.40 -11.24 -14.18
CA ALA A 85 -6.81 -11.89 -13.01
C ALA A 85 -5.64 -11.07 -12.42
N ALA A 86 -4.79 -10.51 -13.27
CA ALA A 86 -3.68 -9.66 -12.83
C ALA A 86 -4.15 -8.33 -12.22
N LEU A 87 -5.20 -7.71 -12.78
CA LEU A 87 -5.78 -6.48 -12.25
C LEU A 87 -6.45 -6.71 -10.89
N ALA A 88 -7.23 -7.79 -10.77
CA ALA A 88 -7.84 -8.21 -9.51
C ALA A 88 -6.80 -8.52 -8.43
N ALA A 89 -5.67 -9.15 -8.81
CA ALA A 89 -4.55 -9.38 -7.90
C ALA A 89 -3.91 -8.06 -7.41
N GLY A 90 -3.77 -7.07 -8.28
CA GLY A 90 -3.28 -5.74 -7.91
C GLY A 90 -4.20 -5.04 -6.91
N GLU A 91 -5.50 -5.00 -7.20
CA GLU A 91 -6.51 -4.38 -6.32
C GLU A 91 -6.56 -5.08 -4.96
N ALA A 92 -6.62 -6.41 -4.93
CA ALA A 92 -6.62 -7.18 -3.69
C ALA A 92 -5.35 -6.96 -2.85
N SER A 93 -4.19 -6.81 -3.52
CA SER A 93 -2.92 -6.51 -2.85
C SER A 93 -2.91 -5.13 -2.20
N ILE A 94 -3.53 -4.12 -2.83
CA ILE A 94 -3.66 -2.77 -2.26
C ILE A 94 -4.46 -2.84 -0.95
N TYR A 95 -5.61 -3.50 -0.96
CA TYR A 95 -6.44 -3.65 0.25
C TYR A 95 -5.70 -4.41 1.36
N GLY A 96 -5.05 -5.52 1.03
CA GLY A 96 -4.28 -6.28 2.00
C GLY A 96 -3.11 -5.49 2.58
N ALA A 97 -2.38 -4.72 1.76
CA ALA A 97 -1.27 -3.88 2.21
C ALA A 97 -1.74 -2.75 3.15
N GLU A 98 -2.86 -2.10 2.83
CA GLU A 98 -3.43 -1.04 3.66
C GLU A 98 -3.89 -1.59 5.03
N ILE A 99 -4.54 -2.77 5.05
CA ILE A 99 -4.89 -3.47 6.29
C ILE A 99 -3.64 -3.80 7.12
N ILE A 100 -2.60 -4.35 6.50
CA ILE A 100 -1.34 -4.68 7.19
C ILE A 100 -0.76 -3.44 7.85
N LYS A 101 -0.65 -2.33 7.11
CA LYS A 101 -0.09 -1.09 7.64
C LYS A 101 -0.96 -0.49 8.75
N ALA A 102 -2.29 -0.53 8.63
CA ALA A 102 -3.17 -0.02 9.68
C ALA A 102 -3.02 -0.81 10.99
N VAL A 103 -2.85 -2.14 10.91
CA VAL A 103 -2.53 -2.96 12.08
C VAL A 103 -1.13 -2.64 12.61
N ASP A 104 -0.14 -2.42 11.73
CA ASP A 104 1.21 -2.03 12.17
C ASP A 104 1.23 -0.69 12.92
N TYR A 105 0.38 0.27 12.54
CA TYR A 105 0.16 1.52 13.28
C TYR A 105 -0.54 1.29 14.62
N LEU A 106 -1.54 0.41 14.67
CA LEU A 106 -2.20 0.01 15.92
C LEU A 106 -1.19 -0.62 16.91
N ASP A 107 -0.30 -1.46 16.39
CA ASP A 107 0.73 -2.14 17.18
C ASP A 107 1.92 -1.22 17.54
N GLY A 108 1.95 0.02 17.02
CA GLY A 108 3.04 0.98 17.24
C GLY A 108 4.36 0.60 16.56
N THR A 109 4.31 -0.21 15.52
CA THR A 109 5.47 -0.66 14.73
C THR A 109 5.75 0.22 13.50
N GLU A 110 4.84 1.14 13.20
CA GLU A 110 4.99 2.19 12.20
C GLU A 110 4.85 3.58 12.85
N PRO A 111 5.56 4.61 12.36
CA PRO A 111 6.53 4.56 11.27
C PRO A 111 7.80 3.81 11.66
N GLN A 112 8.41 3.10 10.70
CA GLN A 112 9.74 2.52 10.88
C GLN A 112 10.81 3.61 11.13
N PRO A 113 11.89 3.31 11.86
CA PRO A 113 13.02 4.24 11.99
C PRO A 113 13.54 4.70 10.62
N ASP A 114 13.86 5.98 10.52
CA ASP A 114 14.35 6.64 9.29
C ASP A 114 13.37 6.61 8.10
N CYS A 115 12.10 6.25 8.32
CA CYS A 115 11.04 6.26 7.32
C CYS A 115 9.93 7.25 7.68
N ASP A 116 9.35 7.91 6.67
CA ASP A 116 8.24 8.87 6.87
C ASP A 116 6.93 8.18 7.29
N GLY A 117 6.78 6.89 6.95
CA GLY A 117 5.53 6.15 7.17
C GLY A 117 4.38 6.69 6.31
N PHE A 118 3.26 7.01 6.95
CA PHE A 118 2.04 7.46 6.30
C PHE A 118 2.08 8.96 6.08
N PHE A 119 1.84 9.39 4.85
CA PHE A 119 1.80 10.80 4.49
C PHE A 119 0.46 11.42 4.89
N SER A 120 0.50 12.36 5.82
CA SER A 120 -0.70 13.06 6.29
C SER A 120 -1.38 13.89 5.20
N ASP A 121 -2.68 14.17 5.40
CA ASP A 121 -3.46 14.99 4.47
C ASP A 121 -2.84 16.39 4.27
N THR A 122 -2.17 16.91 5.29
CA THR A 122 -1.48 18.21 5.21
C THR A 122 -0.32 18.16 4.21
N ILE A 123 0.51 17.11 4.27
CA ILE A 123 1.62 16.93 3.31
C ILE A 123 1.06 16.76 1.90
N LEU A 124 0.03 15.93 1.73
CA LEU A 124 -0.61 15.70 0.42
C LEU A 124 -1.19 16.99 -0.18
N ARG A 125 -1.83 17.85 0.62
CA ARG A 125 -2.34 19.16 0.16
C ARG A 125 -1.21 20.09 -0.30
N THR A 126 -0.11 20.14 0.45
CA THR A 126 1.05 20.95 0.06
C THR A 126 1.68 20.48 -1.25
N LEU A 127 1.88 19.17 -1.40
CA LEU A 127 2.42 18.58 -2.62
C LEU A 127 1.46 18.74 -3.82
N GLY A 128 0.15 18.64 -3.57
CA GLY A 128 -0.89 18.79 -4.58
C GLY A 128 -0.87 20.16 -5.27
N ILE A 129 -0.61 21.24 -4.52
CA ILE A 129 -0.49 22.59 -5.10
C ILE A 129 0.69 22.66 -6.07
N GLN A 130 1.84 22.07 -5.71
CA GLN A 130 3.05 22.07 -6.53
C GLN A 130 2.91 21.18 -7.78
N LEU A 131 2.08 20.13 -7.71
CA LEU A 131 1.75 19.31 -8.88
C LEU A 131 0.83 20.08 -9.83
N ALA A 132 -0.18 20.78 -9.31
CA ALA A 132 -1.15 21.51 -10.11
C ALA A 132 -0.55 22.73 -10.85
N ASP A 133 0.43 23.40 -10.25
CA ASP A 133 1.12 24.55 -10.86
C ASP A 133 2.36 24.16 -11.71
N GLY A 134 2.64 22.86 -11.82
CA GLY A 134 3.70 22.32 -12.67
C GLY A 134 5.12 22.41 -12.10
N ARG A 135 5.30 22.87 -10.85
CA ARG A 135 6.61 22.85 -10.17
C ARG A 135 7.11 21.44 -9.90
N LEU A 136 6.19 20.50 -9.72
CA LEU A 136 6.45 19.06 -9.72
C LEU A 136 5.87 18.46 -11.00
N PRO A 137 6.69 18.09 -12.00
CA PRO A 137 6.20 17.53 -13.26
C PRO A 137 5.66 16.10 -13.12
N GLY A 138 5.91 15.44 -11.99
CA GLY A 138 5.44 14.08 -11.70
C GLY A 138 6.11 13.48 -10.48
N PHE A 139 5.90 12.18 -10.28
CA PHE A 139 6.53 11.43 -9.19
C PHE A 139 7.12 10.09 -9.67
N ALA A 140 8.08 9.57 -8.92
CA ALA A 140 8.70 8.27 -9.11
C ALA A 140 8.60 7.45 -7.82
N ALA A 141 7.92 6.32 -7.87
CA ALA A 141 7.93 5.33 -6.79
C ALA A 141 9.06 4.31 -7.05
N ILE A 142 10.07 4.30 -6.20
CA ILE A 142 11.24 3.42 -6.29
C ILE A 142 11.14 2.39 -5.15
N LEU A 143 10.96 1.13 -5.52
CA LEU A 143 10.86 0.02 -4.56
C LEU A 143 12.00 -0.98 -4.79
N GLY A 144 12.67 -1.40 -3.70
CA GLY A 144 13.61 -2.52 -3.70
C GLY A 144 15.05 -2.13 -3.32
N ALA A 145 16.02 -2.87 -3.84
CA ALA A 145 17.43 -2.71 -3.53
C ALA A 145 18.24 -2.48 -4.82
N ALA A 146 18.93 -1.35 -4.91
CA ALA A 146 19.90 -1.13 -5.99
C ALA A 146 21.10 -2.09 -5.84
N PRO A 147 21.80 -2.44 -6.93
CA PRO A 147 23.01 -3.27 -6.84
C PRO A 147 24.12 -2.67 -5.98
N ASP A 148 24.22 -1.34 -5.96
CA ASP A 148 25.12 -0.60 -5.09
C ASP A 148 24.55 0.79 -4.72
N SER A 149 25.09 1.40 -3.66
CA SER A 149 24.63 2.71 -3.18
C SER A 149 24.94 3.87 -4.14
N LYS A 150 26.00 3.77 -4.96
CA LYS A 150 26.37 4.84 -5.90
C LYS A 150 25.34 4.93 -7.04
N ILE A 151 24.86 3.80 -7.54
CA ILE A 151 23.79 3.71 -8.53
C ILE A 151 22.50 4.30 -7.94
N ALA A 152 22.12 3.90 -6.72
CA ALA A 152 20.93 4.45 -6.06
C ALA A 152 20.99 5.98 -5.95
N VAL A 153 22.10 6.52 -5.45
CA VAL A 153 22.31 7.97 -5.33
C VAL A 153 22.26 8.63 -6.71
N SER A 154 22.91 8.06 -7.72
CA SER A 154 22.90 8.61 -9.07
C SER A 154 21.48 8.70 -9.64
N ILE A 155 20.66 7.66 -9.49
CA ILE A 155 19.27 7.64 -9.98
C ILE A 155 18.45 8.71 -9.26
N VAL A 156 18.53 8.76 -7.93
CA VAL A 156 17.79 9.74 -7.11
C VAL A 156 18.20 11.16 -7.48
N ARG A 157 19.49 11.43 -7.66
CA ARG A 157 19.99 12.76 -8.04
C ARG A 157 19.54 13.19 -9.43
N GLU A 158 19.49 12.27 -10.40
CA GLU A 158 18.98 12.57 -11.75
C GLU A 158 17.49 12.91 -11.75
N LEU A 159 16.69 12.24 -10.93
CA LEU A 159 15.27 12.57 -10.75
C LEU A 159 15.09 13.92 -10.05
N GLN A 160 15.88 14.20 -9.01
CA GLN A 160 15.86 15.48 -8.28
C GLN A 160 16.22 16.67 -9.19
N LYS A 161 17.21 16.52 -10.09
CA LYS A 161 17.57 17.57 -11.06
C LYS A 161 16.41 17.98 -11.98
N ARG A 162 15.42 17.10 -12.14
CA ARG A 162 14.22 17.32 -12.97
C ARG A 162 13.00 17.71 -12.13
N SER A 163 13.20 18.02 -10.85
CA SER A 163 12.13 18.33 -9.88
C SER A 163 11.08 17.22 -9.73
N ILE A 164 11.42 15.97 -10.03
CA ILE A 164 10.49 14.85 -9.87
C ILE A 164 10.41 14.49 -8.39
N LEU A 165 9.19 14.36 -7.85
CA LEU A 165 8.95 13.89 -6.49
C LEU A 165 9.30 12.40 -6.38
N ILE A 166 9.99 11.98 -5.32
CA ILE A 166 10.47 10.60 -5.20
C ILE A 166 9.88 9.98 -3.93
N PHE A 167 9.22 8.85 -4.09
CA PHE A 167 8.85 7.95 -2.99
C PHE A 167 9.79 6.76 -3.05
N ALA A 168 10.68 6.63 -2.06
CA ALA A 168 11.64 5.54 -2.01
C ALA A 168 11.28 4.60 -0.85
N GLY A 169 11.28 3.29 -1.11
CA GLY A 169 11.05 2.27 -0.11
C GLY A 169 11.85 1.01 -0.42
N GLY A 170 12.34 0.33 0.61
CA GLY A 170 13.09 -0.91 0.47
C GLY A 170 14.37 -0.93 1.28
N VAL A 171 15.05 -2.07 1.24
CA VAL A 171 16.31 -2.29 1.96
C VAL A 171 17.47 -2.04 1.02
N SER A 172 18.40 -1.16 1.40
CA SER A 172 19.70 -1.12 0.75
C SER A 172 20.47 -2.37 1.17
N LYS A 173 20.91 -3.20 0.22
CA LYS A 173 21.92 -4.22 0.51
C LYS A 173 23.23 -3.47 0.72
N VAL A 174 23.53 -3.10 1.96
CA VAL A 174 24.85 -2.63 2.37
C VAL A 174 25.82 -3.80 2.31
#